data_AF-A0A960G254-F1
#
_entry.id   AF-A0A960G254-F1
#
_cell.length_a   1.000
_cell.length_b   1.000
_cell.length_c   1.000
_cell.angle_alpha   90.00
_cell.angle_beta   90.00
_cell.angle_gamma   90.00
#
_symmetry.space_group_name_H-M   'P 1'
#
loop_
_entity.id
_entity.type
_entity.pdbx_description
1 polymer ?
#
loop_
_entity_poly.entity_id
_entity_poly.type
_entity_poly.pdbx_seq_one_letter_code
_entity_poly.pdbx_strand_id
1 'polypeptide(L)'
;MSRPNSLAGRVFIAQLVVLTITFVALLATILLVAPGLFMYHLEMTGEDSPLVQLHAQQAFGTAVGIALLAAAAVAVLAAVLLSWFVARRVSRPIEDLADAAVQVAAGGRQITVPDNGFSRELADLSVAFQEMAEDLASTDQARARLLTDLAHEIRTPLATLEAHIDGLEDGILAADPHTFEVMRGQVKRLQRLSGDVRLAAAAQEHALDLQLRQVRISEIVSAACQVAGPSYLEKGVELHGQCENQVTVRVDTDRIAQVLSNLLDNALRHTPTGGQVTISCDVDAR
;
A
#
# COMPACT_ATOMS: atom_id res chain seq x y z
N MET A 1 -15.75 -0.41 28.23
CA MET A 1 -15.54 0.98 28.70
C MET A 1 -15.24 1.83 27.48
N SER A 2 -16.16 2.69 27.09
CA SER A 2 -16.10 3.52 25.88
C SER A 2 -14.96 4.53 25.98
N ARG A 3 -14.06 4.54 24.98
CA ARG A 3 -13.07 5.61 24.83
C ARG A 3 -13.84 6.94 24.70
N PRO A 4 -13.55 7.97 25.52
CA PRO A 4 -14.36 9.19 25.61
C PRO A 4 -14.31 10.09 24.36
N ASN A 5 -13.71 9.65 23.25
CA ASN A 5 -13.51 10.40 22.01
C ASN A 5 -13.79 9.56 20.75
N SER A 6 -14.67 8.56 20.80
CA SER A 6 -15.06 7.83 19.58
C SER A 6 -15.84 8.72 18.61
N LEU A 7 -15.71 8.45 17.30
CA LEU A 7 -16.42 9.18 16.24
C LEU A 7 -17.94 9.16 16.50
N ALA A 8 -18.45 7.99 16.93
CA ALA A 8 -19.86 7.80 17.29
C ALA A 8 -20.32 8.74 18.41
N GLY A 9 -19.49 8.95 19.44
CA GLY A 9 -19.81 9.86 20.54
C GLY A 9 -19.92 11.31 20.09
N ARG A 10 -19.03 11.75 19.19
CA ARG A 10 -19.07 13.11 18.63
C ARG A 10 -20.29 13.33 17.74
N VAL A 11 -20.66 12.35 16.92
CA VAL A 11 -21.88 12.42 16.09
C VAL A 11 -23.12 12.48 16.96
N PHE A 12 -23.21 11.67 18.02
CA PHE A 12 -24.34 11.71 18.95
C PHE A 12 -24.48 13.08 19.62
N ILE A 13 -23.38 13.66 20.11
CA ILE A 13 -23.39 15.00 20.72
C ILE A 13 -23.83 16.06 19.71
N ALA A 14 -23.29 16.02 18.48
CA ALA A 14 -23.67 16.98 17.43
C ALA A 14 -25.17 16.89 17.09
N GLN A 15 -25.72 15.68 16.97
CA GLN A 15 -27.15 15.48 16.74
C GLN A 15 -28.00 16.01 17.90
N LEU A 16 -27.59 15.75 19.14
CA LEU A 16 -28.30 16.23 20.32
C LEU A 16 -28.30 17.77 20.38
N VAL A 17 -27.20 18.43 20.03
CA VAL A 17 -27.11 19.89 19.94
C VAL A 17 -28.07 20.43 18.89
N VAL A 18 -28.05 19.89 17.66
CA VAL A 18 -28.95 20.32 16.59
C VAL A 18 -30.41 20.15 17.01
N LEU A 19 -30.77 18.99 17.54
CA LEU A 19 -32.14 18.67 17.94
C LEU A 19 -32.61 19.56 19.10
N THR A 20 -31.73 19.86 20.05
CA THR A 20 -32.01 20.82 21.13
C THR A 20 -32.25 22.22 20.59
N ILE A 21 -31.41 22.71 19.68
CA ILE A 21 -31.58 24.04 19.05
C ILE A 21 -32.90 24.08 18.27
N THR A 22 -33.19 23.07 17.45
CA THR A 22 -34.44 22.99 16.69
C THR A 22 -35.66 22.92 17.61
N PHE A 23 -35.60 22.14 18.68
CA PHE A 23 -36.69 22.03 19.65
C PHE A 23 -36.92 23.35 20.40
N VAL A 24 -35.85 24.01 20.87
CA VAL A 24 -35.93 25.31 21.54
C VAL A 24 -36.47 26.39 20.60
N ALA A 25 -36.03 26.42 19.33
CA ALA A 25 -36.54 27.36 18.34
C ALA A 25 -38.03 27.13 18.05
N LEU A 26 -38.45 25.87 17.90
CA LEU A 26 -39.85 25.49 17.69
C LEU A 26 -40.70 25.86 18.91
N LEU A 27 -40.22 25.54 20.12
CA LEU A 27 -40.87 25.85 21.38
C LEU A 27 -41.04 27.36 21.55
N ALA A 28 -39.99 28.14 21.33
CA ALA A 28 -40.03 29.60 21.39
C ALA A 28 -41.03 30.18 20.37
N THR A 29 -41.00 29.68 19.13
CA THR A 29 -41.95 30.10 18.08
C THR A 29 -43.39 29.82 18.50
N ILE A 30 -43.69 28.63 19.02
CA ILE A 30 -45.03 28.26 19.47
C ILE A 30 -45.46 29.13 20.66
N LEU A 31 -44.60 29.32 21.65
CA LEU A 31 -44.94 30.12 22.83
C LEU A 31 -45.13 31.61 22.54
N LEU A 32 -44.38 32.17 21.58
CA LEU A 32 -44.48 33.59 21.20
C LEU A 32 -45.66 33.86 20.26
N VAL A 33 -45.92 32.97 19.30
CA VAL A 33 -46.86 33.24 18.21
C VAL A 33 -48.24 32.64 18.46
N ALA A 34 -48.30 31.42 19.00
CA ALA A 34 -49.54 30.65 19.05
C ALA A 34 -50.60 31.23 20.00
N PRO A 35 -50.27 31.74 21.21
CA PRO A 35 -51.26 32.40 22.06
C PRO A 35 -51.88 33.63 21.41
N GLY A 36 -51.07 34.46 20.75
CA GLY A 36 -51.54 35.68 20.08
C GLY A 36 -52.48 35.39 18.92
N LEU A 37 -52.12 34.42 18.06
CA LEU A 37 -52.98 33.99 16.95
C LEU A 37 -54.30 33.37 17.44
N PHE A 38 -54.25 32.60 18.52
CA PHE A 38 -55.43 31.97 19.11
C PHE A 38 -56.40 33.03 19.65
N MET A 39 -55.91 34.00 20.44
CA MET A 39 -56.74 35.08 20.96
C MET A 39 -57.34 35.95 19.85
N TYR A 40 -56.54 36.28 18.84
CA TYR A 40 -57.01 37.05 17.68
C TYR A 40 -58.20 36.38 16.97
N HIS A 41 -58.12 35.05 16.75
CA HIS A 41 -59.23 34.33 16.14
C HIS A 41 -60.43 34.16 17.07
N LEU A 42 -60.20 34.05 18.39
CA LEU A 42 -61.26 33.95 19.38
C LEU A 42 -62.08 35.25 19.50
N GLU A 43 -61.43 36.41 19.38
CA GLU A 43 -62.14 37.70 19.32
C GLU A 43 -62.99 37.83 18.04
N MET A 44 -62.48 37.30 16.91
CA MET A 44 -63.20 37.32 15.63
C MET A 44 -64.48 36.48 15.60
N THR A 45 -64.64 35.50 16.50
CA THR A 45 -65.89 34.73 16.58
C THR A 45 -67.01 35.52 17.27
N GLY A 46 -66.71 36.64 17.94
CA GLY A 46 -67.67 37.45 18.69
C GLY A 46 -68.12 36.82 20.02
N GLU A 47 -67.36 35.85 20.55
CA GLU A 47 -67.64 35.18 21.83
C GLU A 47 -67.02 35.93 23.01
N ASP A 48 -67.83 36.73 23.70
CA ASP A 48 -67.41 37.55 24.85
C ASP A 48 -67.59 36.84 26.21
N SER A 49 -68.03 35.58 26.22
CA SER A 49 -68.27 34.84 27.46
C SER A 49 -66.94 34.48 28.16
N PRO A 50 -66.66 34.99 29.38
CA PRO A 50 -65.39 34.74 30.06
C PRO A 50 -65.17 33.26 30.41
N LEU A 51 -66.26 32.50 30.60
CA LEU A 51 -66.19 31.07 30.85
C LEU A 51 -65.76 30.29 29.59
N VAL A 52 -66.27 30.69 28.42
CA VAL A 52 -65.93 30.06 27.13
C VAL A 52 -64.47 30.35 26.77
N GLN A 53 -64.03 31.60 26.94
CA GLN A 53 -62.64 31.99 26.68
C GLN A 53 -61.65 31.25 27.59
N LEU A 54 -61.96 31.11 28.89
CA LEU A 54 -61.12 30.36 29.84
C LEU A 54 -60.99 28.89 29.46
N HIS A 55 -62.11 28.20 29.18
CA HIS A 55 -62.08 26.80 28.77
C HIS A 55 -61.36 26.61 27.42
N ALA A 56 -61.53 27.54 26.48
CA ALA A 56 -60.85 27.50 25.19
C ALA A 56 -59.33 27.67 25.34
N GLN A 57 -58.87 28.60 26.19
CA GLN A 57 -57.44 28.77 26.51
C GLN A 57 -56.85 27.53 27.20
N GLN A 58 -57.57 26.94 28.15
CA GLN A 58 -57.13 25.71 28.83
C GLN A 58 -57.05 24.52 27.85
N ALA A 59 -58.06 24.35 27.00
CA ALA A 59 -58.08 23.30 25.98
C ALA A 59 -56.93 23.48 24.97
N PHE A 60 -56.66 24.71 24.53
CA PHE A 60 -55.53 25.03 23.66
C PHE A 60 -54.19 24.73 24.32
N GLY A 61 -53.97 25.21 25.56
CA GLY A 61 -52.72 24.98 26.30
C GLY A 61 -52.43 23.50 26.55
N THR A 62 -53.45 22.73 26.94
CA THR A 62 -53.32 21.27 27.14
C THR A 62 -53.03 20.54 25.83
N ALA A 63 -53.74 20.87 24.74
CA ALA A 63 -53.50 20.29 23.43
C ALA A 63 -52.08 20.58 22.91
N VAL A 64 -51.62 21.83 23.01
CA VAL A 64 -50.25 22.23 22.63
C VAL A 64 -49.21 21.52 23.50
N GLY A 65 -49.43 21.44 24.82
CA GLY A 65 -48.53 20.74 25.73
C GLY A 65 -48.37 19.25 25.40
N ILE A 66 -49.48 18.55 25.14
CA ILE A 66 -49.46 17.13 24.73
C ILE A 66 -48.76 16.98 23.37
N ALA A 67 -49.05 17.86 22.41
CA ALA A 67 -48.40 17.84 21.09
C ALA A 67 -46.88 18.05 21.19
N LEU A 68 -46.43 18.99 22.04
CA LEU A 68 -45.01 19.23 22.28
C LEU A 68 -44.31 18.04 22.95
N LEU A 69 -44.94 17.41 23.94
CA LEU A 69 -44.41 16.21 24.58
C LEU A 69 -44.31 15.03 23.61
N ALA A 70 -45.34 14.82 22.78
CA ALA A 70 -45.33 13.79 21.76
C ALA A 70 -44.23 14.05 20.71
N ALA A 71 -44.09 15.30 20.24
CA ALA A 71 -43.05 15.70 19.31
C ALA A 71 -41.65 15.50 19.90
N ALA A 72 -41.43 15.87 21.17
CA ALA A 72 -40.18 15.64 21.88
C ALA A 72 -39.83 14.15 21.97
N ALA A 73 -40.81 13.30 22.31
CA ALA A 73 -40.61 11.85 22.40
C ALA A 73 -40.22 11.23 21.05
N VAL A 74 -40.91 11.62 19.96
CA VAL A 74 -40.58 11.17 18.60
C VAL A 74 -39.18 11.63 18.18
N ALA A 75 -38.82 12.87 18.50
CA ALA A 75 -37.51 13.42 18.15
C ALA A 75 -36.37 12.70 18.89
N VAL A 76 -36.53 12.42 20.19
CA VAL A 76 -35.55 11.64 20.98
C VAL A 76 -35.41 10.22 20.40
N LEU A 77 -36.52 9.56 20.08
CA LEU A 77 -36.46 8.23 19.47
C LEU A 77 -35.73 8.24 18.12
N ALA A 78 -36.04 9.21 17.26
CA ALA A 78 -35.37 9.38 15.97
C ALA A 78 -33.86 9.62 16.14
N ALA A 79 -33.45 10.42 17.13
CA ALA A 79 -32.04 10.67 17.42
C ALA A 79 -31.31 9.40 17.87
N VAL A 80 -31.91 8.61 18.76
CA VAL A 80 -31.33 7.34 19.21
C VAL A 80 -31.17 6.36 18.05
N LEU A 81 -32.20 6.21 17.21
CA LEU A 81 -32.16 5.32 16.04
C LEU A 81 -31.10 5.75 15.03
N LEU A 82 -31.04 7.05 14.71
CA LEU A 82 -30.07 7.60 13.77
C LEU A 82 -28.64 7.48 14.32
N SER A 83 -28.43 7.75 15.60
CA SER A 83 -27.12 7.60 16.23
C SER A 83 -26.65 6.14 16.23
N TRP A 84 -27.54 5.20 16.59
CA TRP A 84 -27.26 3.77 16.53
C TRP A 84 -26.91 3.31 15.10
N PHE A 85 -27.64 3.82 14.11
CA PHE A 85 -27.40 3.54 12.70
C PHE A 85 -26.02 4.05 12.25
N VAL A 86 -25.69 5.33 12.50
CA VAL A 86 -24.40 5.91 12.11
C VAL A 86 -23.24 5.24 12.86
N ALA A 87 -23.40 4.97 14.16
CA ALA A 87 -22.38 4.28 14.94
C ALA A 87 -22.05 2.90 14.37
N ARG A 88 -23.08 2.12 13.98
CA ARG A 88 -22.88 0.77 13.43
C ARG A 88 -22.41 0.77 11.99
N ARG A 89 -22.89 1.69 11.14
CA ARG A 89 -22.65 1.66 9.70
C ARG A 89 -21.47 2.50 9.23
N VAL A 90 -21.04 3.48 10.01
CA VAL A 90 -19.94 4.38 9.63
C VAL A 90 -18.81 4.32 10.64
N SER A 91 -19.10 4.53 11.93
CA SER A 91 -18.03 4.66 12.93
C SER A 91 -17.26 3.37 13.16
N ARG A 92 -17.96 2.23 13.30
CA ARG A 92 -17.31 0.93 13.53
C ARG A 92 -16.36 0.50 12.39
N PRO A 93 -16.78 0.48 11.11
CA PRO A 93 -15.88 0.17 10.00
C PRO A 93 -14.60 1.02 9.96
N ILE A 94 -14.70 2.30 10.28
CA ILE A 94 -13.55 3.22 10.30
C ILE A 94 -12.63 2.89 11.48
N GLU A 95 -13.18 2.58 12.64
CA GLU A 95 -12.40 2.13 13.81
C GLU A 95 -11.70 0.80 13.51
N ASP A 96 -12.38 -0.15 12.87
CA ASP A 96 -11.82 -1.44 12.46
C ASP A 96 -10.67 -1.27 11.46
N LEU A 97 -10.84 -0.39 10.45
CA LEU A 97 -9.78 -0.02 9.50
C LEU A 97 -8.59 0.68 10.18
N ALA A 98 -8.84 1.54 11.17
CA ALA A 98 -7.78 2.21 11.91
C ALA A 98 -6.98 1.22 12.77
N ASP A 99 -7.66 0.29 13.44
CA ASP A 99 -7.01 -0.75 14.23
C ASP A 99 -6.24 -1.74 13.34
N ALA A 100 -6.77 -2.06 12.15
CA ALA A 100 -6.08 -2.79 11.10
C ALA A 100 -4.78 -2.06 10.67
N ALA A 101 -4.85 -0.77 10.36
CA ALA A 101 -3.68 0.01 9.97
C ALA A 101 -2.57 0.01 11.05
N VAL A 102 -2.94 0.11 12.33
CA VAL A 102 -2.00 0.02 13.45
C VAL A 102 -1.33 -1.36 13.51
N GLN A 103 -2.07 -2.43 13.24
CA GLN A 103 -1.52 -3.78 13.19
C GLN A 103 -0.57 -3.99 12.01
N VAL A 104 -0.88 -3.44 10.81
CA VAL A 104 0.07 -3.47 9.67
C VAL A 104 1.34 -2.74 10.04
N ALA A 105 1.23 -1.55 10.63
CA ALA A 105 2.38 -0.75 11.05
C ALA A 105 3.24 -1.45 12.11
N ALA A 106 2.64 -2.30 12.94
CA ALA A 106 3.34 -3.13 13.92
C ALA A 106 3.96 -4.42 13.33
N GLY A 107 3.82 -4.66 12.02
CA GLY A 107 4.37 -5.84 11.34
C GLY A 107 3.42 -7.04 11.22
N GLY A 108 2.12 -6.84 11.45
CA GLY A 108 1.08 -7.85 11.22
C GLY A 108 0.90 -8.12 9.72
N ARG A 109 0.99 -9.40 9.31
CA ARG A 109 1.02 -9.81 7.88
C ARG A 109 -0.29 -10.35 7.33
N GLN A 110 -1.31 -10.49 8.17
CA GLN A 110 -2.63 -10.96 7.78
C GLN A 110 -3.66 -10.09 8.46
N ILE A 111 -4.25 -9.20 7.68
CA ILE A 111 -5.36 -8.40 8.14
C ILE A 111 -6.46 -8.58 7.11
N THR A 112 -7.58 -9.09 7.58
CA THR A 112 -8.80 -9.16 6.81
C THR A 112 -9.62 -7.95 7.19
N VAL A 113 -9.75 -6.99 6.28
CA VAL A 113 -10.73 -5.93 6.47
C VAL A 113 -12.11 -6.53 6.19
N PRO A 114 -13.05 -6.49 7.16
CA PRO A 114 -14.41 -6.96 6.90
C PRO A 114 -15.07 -6.12 5.82
N ASP A 115 -15.74 -6.77 4.87
CA ASP A 115 -16.50 -6.08 3.83
C ASP A 115 -17.73 -5.43 4.46
N ASN A 116 -17.64 -4.11 4.64
CA ASN A 116 -18.60 -3.35 5.43
C ASN A 116 -19.72 -2.73 4.57
N GLY A 117 -19.72 -2.95 3.25
CA GLY A 117 -20.88 -2.88 2.34
C GLY A 117 -21.83 -1.66 2.40
N PHE A 118 -21.47 -0.58 3.08
CA PHE A 118 -22.42 0.51 3.38
C PHE A 118 -22.39 1.63 2.34
N SER A 119 -21.20 2.03 1.89
CA SER A 119 -21.03 3.00 0.81
C SER A 119 -19.96 2.50 -0.15
N ARG A 120 -20.07 2.90 -1.41
CA ARG A 120 -19.08 2.54 -2.43
C ARG A 120 -17.69 3.04 -2.02
N GLU A 121 -17.61 4.25 -1.51
CA GLU A 121 -16.35 4.89 -1.09
C GLU A 121 -15.65 4.12 0.03
N LEU A 122 -16.41 3.60 0.99
CA LEU A 122 -15.84 2.82 2.09
C LEU A 122 -15.42 1.41 1.65
N ALA A 123 -16.17 0.81 0.73
CA ALA A 123 -15.79 -0.45 0.09
C ALA A 123 -14.51 -0.28 -0.74
N ASP A 124 -14.43 0.75 -1.58
CA ASP A 124 -13.25 1.10 -2.37
C ASP A 124 -12.03 1.35 -1.47
N LEU A 125 -12.21 2.06 -0.35
CA LEU A 125 -11.14 2.26 0.64
C LEU A 125 -10.67 0.94 1.28
N SER A 126 -11.60 0.04 1.59
CA SER A 126 -11.28 -1.26 2.19
C SER A 126 -10.51 -2.14 1.21
N VAL A 127 -10.91 -2.14 -0.07
CA VAL A 127 -10.20 -2.83 -1.15
C VAL A 127 -8.80 -2.26 -1.35
N ALA A 128 -8.67 -0.93 -1.48
CA ALA A 128 -7.37 -0.27 -1.66
C ALA A 128 -6.43 -0.51 -0.47
N PHE A 129 -6.97 -0.52 0.76
CA PHE A 129 -6.18 -0.87 1.95
C PHE A 129 -5.72 -2.33 1.93
N GLN A 130 -6.61 -3.25 1.53
CA GLN A 130 -6.28 -4.67 1.42
C GLN A 130 -5.17 -4.91 0.39
N GLU A 131 -5.29 -4.31 -0.81
CA GLU A 131 -4.27 -4.38 -1.86
C GLU A 131 -2.92 -3.84 -1.36
N MET A 132 -2.90 -2.68 -0.71
CA MET A 132 -1.69 -2.11 -0.11
C MET A 132 -1.07 -3.03 0.95
N ALA A 133 -1.89 -3.65 1.80
CA ALA A 133 -1.41 -4.55 2.85
C ALA A 133 -0.80 -5.85 2.25
N GLU A 134 -1.41 -6.37 1.19
CA GLU A 134 -0.91 -7.55 0.46
C GLU A 134 0.40 -7.24 -0.28
N ASP A 135 0.48 -6.10 -0.96
CA ASP A 135 1.70 -5.65 -1.63
C ASP A 135 2.86 -5.47 -0.66
N LEU A 136 2.58 -4.86 0.51
CA LEU A 136 3.58 -4.70 1.57
C LEU A 136 4.05 -6.06 2.11
N ALA A 137 3.11 -6.96 2.41
CA ALA A 137 3.43 -8.30 2.92
C ALA A 137 4.26 -9.11 1.91
N SER A 138 3.94 -9.00 0.61
CA SER A 138 4.70 -9.67 -0.46
C SER A 138 6.11 -9.11 -0.58
N THR A 139 6.28 -7.79 -0.47
CA THR A 139 7.58 -7.10 -0.50
C THR A 139 8.45 -7.51 0.69
N ASP A 140 7.88 -7.53 1.89
CA ASP A 140 8.59 -7.98 3.09
C ASP A 140 8.99 -9.47 3.00
N GLN A 141 8.12 -10.32 2.46
CA GLN A 141 8.44 -11.72 2.25
C GLN A 141 9.55 -11.91 1.23
N ALA A 142 9.52 -11.16 0.12
CA ALA A 142 10.59 -11.16 -0.88
C ALA A 142 11.91 -10.71 -0.28
N ARG A 143 11.91 -9.61 0.50
CA ARG A 143 13.08 -9.12 1.22
C ARG A 143 13.65 -10.16 2.19
N ALA A 144 12.81 -10.84 2.97
CA ALA A 144 13.25 -11.87 3.91
C ALA A 144 13.88 -13.08 3.20
N ARG A 145 13.29 -13.52 2.07
CA ARG A 145 13.85 -14.59 1.24
C ARG A 145 15.20 -14.19 0.66
N LEU A 146 15.31 -13.00 0.08
CA LEU A 146 16.58 -12.46 -0.43
C LEU A 146 17.66 -12.46 0.64
N LEU A 147 17.38 -11.94 1.85
CA LEU A 147 18.36 -11.95 2.94
C LEU A 147 18.80 -13.36 3.34
N THR A 148 17.88 -14.34 3.29
CA THR A 148 18.18 -15.74 3.58
C THR A 148 19.08 -16.34 2.50
N ASP A 149 18.75 -16.13 1.23
CA ASP A 149 19.52 -16.62 0.09
C ASP A 149 20.92 -16.01 0.07
N LEU A 150 21.04 -14.71 0.34
CA LEU A 150 22.33 -14.03 0.47
C LEU A 150 23.18 -14.60 1.61
N ALA A 151 22.59 -14.88 2.76
CA ALA A 151 23.30 -15.50 3.88
C ALA A 151 23.84 -16.88 3.48
N HIS A 152 23.07 -17.67 2.73
CA HIS A 152 23.54 -18.95 2.20
C HIS A 152 24.66 -18.80 1.16
N GLU A 153 24.52 -17.87 0.21
CA GLU A 153 25.51 -17.66 -0.83
C GLU A 153 26.85 -17.09 -0.34
N ILE A 154 26.84 -16.33 0.76
CA ILE A 154 28.05 -15.83 1.45
C ILE A 154 28.70 -16.94 2.28
N ARG A 155 27.92 -17.80 2.94
CA ARG A 155 28.46 -18.85 3.83
C ARG A 155 29.37 -19.81 3.07
N THR A 156 28.99 -20.24 1.87
CA THR A 156 29.76 -21.21 1.07
C THR A 156 31.19 -20.73 0.72
N PRO A 157 31.40 -19.58 0.05
CA PRO A 157 32.74 -19.11 -0.30
C PRO A 157 33.56 -18.76 0.96
N LEU A 158 32.91 -18.30 2.04
CA LEU A 158 33.58 -18.03 3.30
C LEU A 158 34.09 -19.32 3.96
N ALA A 159 33.26 -20.36 4.04
CA ALA A 159 33.65 -21.66 4.56
C ALA A 159 34.80 -22.30 3.75
N THR A 160 34.78 -22.13 2.42
CA THR A 160 35.89 -22.59 1.57
C THR A 160 37.18 -21.82 1.87
N LEU A 161 37.11 -20.51 2.07
CA LEU A 161 38.27 -19.71 2.46
C LEU A 161 38.82 -20.12 3.83
N GLU A 162 37.93 -20.32 4.81
CA GLU A 162 38.28 -20.77 6.16
C GLU A 162 38.98 -22.14 6.10
N ALA A 163 38.41 -23.12 5.40
CA ALA A 163 39.04 -24.44 5.23
C ALA A 163 40.41 -24.40 4.53
N HIS A 164 40.63 -23.48 3.60
CA HIS A 164 41.94 -23.32 2.95
C HIS A 164 42.96 -22.65 3.87
N ILE A 165 42.53 -21.68 4.70
CA ILE A 165 43.38 -21.05 5.70
C ILE A 165 43.77 -22.08 6.76
N ASP A 166 42.81 -22.81 7.32
CA ASP A 166 43.06 -23.87 8.31
C ASP A 166 44.01 -24.94 7.75
N GLY A 167 43.78 -25.39 6.52
CA GLY A 167 44.64 -26.38 5.88
C GLY A 167 46.08 -25.87 5.62
N LEU A 168 46.27 -24.57 5.39
CA LEU A 168 47.59 -23.96 5.28
C LEU A 168 48.28 -23.85 6.66
N GLU A 169 47.53 -23.51 7.70
CA GLU A 169 48.04 -23.40 9.08
C GLU A 169 48.43 -24.77 9.65
N ASP A 170 47.62 -25.80 9.40
CA ASP A 170 47.87 -27.19 9.82
C ASP A 170 48.95 -27.89 8.96
N GLY A 171 49.43 -27.24 7.89
CA GLY A 171 50.42 -27.79 6.96
C GLY A 171 49.89 -28.92 6.07
N ILE A 172 48.57 -29.10 6.00
CA ILE A 172 47.89 -30.09 5.15
C ILE A 172 47.89 -29.63 3.69
N LEU A 173 47.70 -28.34 3.46
CA LEU A 173 47.77 -27.68 2.15
C LEU A 173 49.13 -27.00 1.97
N ALA A 174 49.67 -27.05 0.76
CA ALA A 174 50.88 -26.31 0.41
C ALA A 174 50.54 -24.87 -0.01
N ALA A 175 51.39 -23.91 0.36
CA ALA A 175 51.29 -22.52 -0.10
C ALA A 175 51.74 -22.37 -1.56
N ASP A 176 51.03 -23.04 -2.47
CA ASP A 176 51.32 -23.10 -3.89
C ASP A 176 50.41 -22.17 -4.72
N PRO A 177 50.74 -21.93 -6.00
CA PRO A 177 49.93 -21.07 -6.85
C PRO A 177 48.46 -21.51 -6.98
N HIS A 178 48.21 -22.82 -6.92
CA HIS A 178 46.86 -23.38 -7.07
C HIS A 178 45.97 -23.02 -5.86
N THR A 179 46.49 -23.16 -4.66
CA THR A 179 45.79 -22.81 -3.41
C THR A 179 45.43 -21.33 -3.38
N PHE A 180 46.37 -20.45 -3.76
CA PHE A 180 46.10 -19.02 -3.88
C PHE A 180 45.09 -18.68 -4.98
N GLU A 181 45.08 -19.43 -6.08
CA GLU A 181 44.11 -19.25 -7.17
C GLU A 181 42.68 -19.57 -6.72
N VAL A 182 42.49 -20.68 -5.98
CA VAL A 182 41.18 -21.05 -5.40
C VAL A 182 40.69 -19.97 -4.44
N MET A 183 41.54 -19.51 -3.52
CA MET A 183 41.19 -18.44 -2.57
C MET A 183 40.85 -17.13 -3.28
N ARG A 184 41.65 -16.72 -4.28
CA ARG A 184 41.34 -15.53 -5.10
C ARG A 184 40.02 -15.68 -5.86
N GLY A 185 39.70 -16.89 -6.33
CA GLY A 185 38.42 -17.21 -6.94
C GLY A 185 37.23 -16.95 -6.00
N GLN A 186 37.34 -17.37 -4.74
CA GLN A 186 36.29 -17.12 -3.73
C GLN A 186 36.16 -15.63 -3.38
N VAL A 187 37.27 -14.89 -3.27
CA VAL A 187 37.25 -13.43 -3.06
C VAL A 187 36.54 -12.73 -4.22
N LYS A 188 36.87 -13.07 -5.47
CA LYS A 188 36.17 -12.54 -6.66
C LYS A 188 34.68 -12.88 -6.66
N ARG A 189 34.29 -14.06 -6.17
CA ARG A 189 32.89 -14.46 -6.04
C ARG A 189 32.15 -13.60 -5.01
N LEU A 190 32.74 -13.36 -3.84
CA LEU A 190 32.20 -12.45 -2.82
C LEU A 190 32.08 -11.00 -3.33
N GLN A 191 33.06 -10.51 -4.10
CA GLN A 191 33.01 -9.18 -4.71
C GLN A 191 31.84 -9.02 -5.69
N ARG A 192 31.62 -10.03 -6.56
CA ARG A 192 30.45 -10.02 -7.46
C ARG A 192 29.14 -10.03 -6.69
N LEU A 193 29.01 -10.93 -5.71
CA LEU A 193 27.81 -11.01 -4.86
C LEU A 193 27.51 -9.68 -4.15
N SER A 194 28.54 -9.00 -3.62
CA SER A 194 28.38 -7.67 -3.03
C SER A 194 27.89 -6.62 -4.03
N GLY A 195 28.35 -6.68 -5.28
CA GLY A 195 27.87 -5.84 -6.36
C GLY A 195 26.40 -6.11 -6.69
N ASP A 196 26.03 -7.38 -6.80
CA ASP A 196 24.67 -7.84 -7.10
C ASP A 196 23.67 -7.40 -6.01
N VAL A 197 24.05 -7.51 -4.74
CA VAL A 197 23.25 -7.01 -3.60
C VAL A 197 23.02 -5.50 -3.68
N ARG A 198 24.07 -4.72 -3.99
CA ARG A 198 23.95 -3.26 -4.14
C ARG A 198 22.98 -2.88 -5.25
N LEU A 199 23.00 -3.61 -6.36
CA LEU A 199 22.11 -3.37 -7.50
C LEU A 199 20.67 -3.74 -7.16
N ALA A 200 20.47 -4.88 -6.51
CA ALA A 200 19.15 -5.33 -6.05
C ALA A 200 18.54 -4.33 -5.04
N ALA A 201 19.32 -3.84 -4.09
CA ALA A 201 18.88 -2.82 -3.13
C ALA A 201 18.50 -1.50 -3.81
N ALA A 202 19.33 -1.02 -4.76
CA ALA A 202 19.03 0.20 -5.52
C ALA A 202 17.77 0.07 -6.39
N ALA A 203 17.47 -1.14 -6.88
CA ALA A 203 16.27 -1.41 -7.65
C ALA A 203 14.99 -1.37 -6.80
N GLN A 204 15.05 -1.91 -5.57
CA GLN A 204 13.88 -1.94 -4.67
C GLN A 204 13.44 -0.55 -4.18
N GLU A 205 14.38 0.37 -3.97
CA GLU A 205 14.06 1.71 -3.48
C GLU A 205 13.48 2.65 -4.56
N HIS A 206 13.19 2.15 -5.78
CA HIS A 206 12.89 3.00 -6.96
C HIS A 206 13.97 4.09 -7.18
N ALA A 207 15.17 3.88 -6.63
CA ALA A 207 16.27 4.83 -6.59
C ALA A 207 17.25 4.64 -7.76
N LEU A 208 16.91 3.75 -8.71
CA LEU A 208 17.60 3.68 -10.00
C LEU A 208 17.26 4.93 -10.81
N ASP A 209 18.04 5.99 -10.61
CA ASP A 209 18.07 7.13 -11.53
C ASP A 209 18.64 6.65 -12.88
N LEU A 210 17.75 6.25 -13.80
CA LEU A 210 18.12 5.75 -15.11
C LEU A 210 18.54 6.91 -16.01
N GLN A 211 19.80 6.88 -16.44
CA GLN A 211 20.35 7.90 -17.34
C GLN A 211 20.07 7.49 -18.79
N LEU A 212 18.80 7.63 -19.20
CA LEU A 212 18.31 7.19 -20.50
C LEU A 212 18.91 8.03 -21.64
N ARG A 213 19.57 7.36 -22.60
CA ARG A 213 20.09 7.95 -23.84
C ARG A 213 19.53 7.20 -25.05
N GLN A 214 19.43 7.91 -26.18
CA GLN A 214 19.07 7.29 -27.45
C GLN A 214 20.31 6.58 -28.04
N VAL A 215 20.22 5.27 -28.21
CA VAL A 215 21.31 4.44 -28.75
C VAL A 215 20.74 3.43 -29.75
N ARG A 216 21.49 3.14 -30.81
CA ARG A 216 21.09 2.12 -31.79
C ARG A 216 21.27 0.74 -31.19
N ILE A 217 20.28 -0.13 -31.37
CA ILE A 217 20.30 -1.46 -30.76
C ILE A 217 21.47 -2.32 -31.27
N SER A 218 21.87 -2.13 -32.53
CA SER A 218 23.04 -2.77 -33.14
C SER A 218 24.36 -2.37 -32.48
N GLU A 219 24.50 -1.13 -32.01
CA GLU A 219 25.69 -0.66 -31.28
C GLU A 219 25.80 -1.34 -29.91
N ILE A 220 24.68 -1.52 -29.22
CA ILE A 220 24.62 -2.22 -27.93
C ILE A 220 25.06 -3.68 -28.08
N VAL A 221 24.50 -4.40 -29.06
CA VAL A 221 24.83 -5.81 -29.32
C VAL A 221 26.31 -5.96 -29.75
N SER A 222 26.78 -5.10 -30.65
CA SER A 222 28.17 -5.11 -31.12
C SER A 222 29.16 -4.88 -29.98
N ALA A 223 28.88 -3.91 -29.11
CA ALA A 223 29.71 -3.63 -27.93
C ALA A 223 29.75 -4.84 -26.97
N ALA A 224 28.61 -5.47 -26.70
CA ALA A 224 28.54 -6.65 -25.85
C ALA A 224 29.35 -7.84 -26.42
N CYS A 225 29.24 -8.08 -27.73
CA CYS A 225 30.03 -9.11 -28.41
C CYS A 225 31.54 -8.82 -28.35
N GLN A 226 31.95 -7.57 -28.52
CA GLN A 226 33.37 -7.18 -28.43
C GLN A 226 33.94 -7.41 -27.03
N VAL A 227 33.19 -7.09 -25.98
CA VAL A 227 33.62 -7.28 -24.59
C VAL A 227 33.71 -8.78 -24.23
N ALA A 228 32.73 -9.59 -24.65
CA ALA A 228 32.69 -11.02 -24.33
C ALA A 228 33.59 -11.90 -25.21
N GLY A 229 33.91 -11.46 -26.43
CA GLY A 229 34.63 -12.24 -27.45
C GLY A 229 35.90 -12.96 -26.99
N PRO A 230 36.82 -12.31 -26.24
CA PRO A 230 38.05 -12.96 -25.77
C PRO A 230 37.80 -14.22 -24.92
N SER A 231 36.85 -14.17 -23.97
CA SER A 231 36.50 -15.29 -23.09
C SER A 231 35.84 -16.45 -23.86
N TYR A 232 35.07 -16.13 -24.89
CA TYR A 232 34.45 -17.12 -25.78
C TYR A 232 35.49 -17.84 -26.64
N LEU A 233 36.44 -17.09 -27.21
CA LEU A 233 37.58 -17.63 -27.95
C LEU A 233 38.42 -18.56 -27.08
N GLU A 234 38.72 -18.17 -25.84
CA GLU A 234 39.50 -18.97 -24.88
C GLU A 234 38.82 -20.31 -24.56
N LYS A 235 37.49 -20.32 -24.39
CA LYS A 235 36.72 -21.57 -24.15
C LYS A 235 36.46 -22.40 -25.41
N GLY A 236 36.70 -21.83 -26.60
CA GLY A 236 36.38 -22.44 -27.89
C GLY A 236 34.87 -22.51 -28.16
N VAL A 237 34.12 -21.47 -27.80
CA VAL A 237 32.69 -21.32 -28.07
C VAL A 237 32.48 -20.20 -29.09
N GLU A 238 31.66 -20.45 -30.11
CA GLU A 238 31.37 -19.41 -31.11
C GLU A 238 30.33 -18.41 -30.60
N LEU A 239 30.61 -17.11 -30.77
CA LEU A 239 29.70 -16.00 -30.42
C LEU A 239 29.28 -15.25 -31.68
N HIS A 240 27.97 -15.21 -31.95
CA HIS A 240 27.40 -14.54 -33.13
C HIS A 240 26.44 -13.41 -32.72
N GLY A 241 26.71 -12.19 -33.18
CA GLY A 241 25.80 -11.06 -33.02
C GLY A 241 24.98 -10.83 -34.29
N GLN A 242 23.70 -11.19 -34.28
CA GLN A 242 22.77 -11.04 -35.39
C GLN A 242 21.80 -9.89 -35.13
N CYS A 243 22.24 -8.67 -35.38
CA CYS A 243 21.40 -7.50 -35.19
C CYS A 243 21.63 -6.44 -36.28
N GLU A 244 20.91 -6.59 -37.39
CA GLU A 244 20.96 -5.66 -38.53
C GLU A 244 20.04 -4.45 -38.36
N ASN A 245 19.25 -4.41 -37.28
CA ASN A 245 18.21 -3.41 -37.10
C ASN A 245 18.79 -2.06 -36.65
N GLN A 246 18.37 -0.97 -37.31
CA GLN A 246 18.81 0.40 -36.99
C GLN A 246 17.90 1.12 -35.98
N VAL A 247 16.98 0.39 -35.35
CA VAL A 247 16.07 0.96 -34.35
C VAL A 247 16.87 1.59 -33.21
N THR A 248 16.50 2.82 -32.90
CA THR A 248 17.05 3.57 -31.77
C THR A 248 16.14 3.38 -30.58
N VAL A 249 16.70 2.95 -29.46
CA VAL A 249 15.98 2.75 -28.20
C VAL A 249 16.46 3.76 -27.16
N ARG A 250 15.57 4.14 -26.24
CA ARG A 250 15.93 4.96 -25.07
C ARG A 250 16.28 4.05 -23.91
N VAL A 251 17.57 3.89 -23.64
CA VAL A 251 18.08 2.97 -22.61
C VAL A 251 19.24 3.62 -21.84
N ASP A 252 19.49 3.12 -20.64
CA ASP A 252 20.73 3.42 -19.91
C ASP A 252 21.82 2.46 -20.42
N THR A 253 22.87 3.01 -21.01
CA THR A 253 23.94 2.24 -21.68
C THR A 253 24.71 1.36 -20.71
N ASP A 254 24.94 1.83 -19.49
CA ASP A 254 25.74 1.10 -18.51
C ASP A 254 24.93 -0.07 -17.96
N ARG A 255 23.62 0.14 -17.75
CA ARG A 255 22.69 -0.90 -17.26
C ARG A 255 22.46 -1.98 -18.30
N ILE A 256 22.23 -1.62 -19.56
CA ILE A 256 22.00 -2.64 -20.60
C ILE A 256 23.28 -3.44 -20.88
N ALA A 257 24.46 -2.80 -20.85
CA ALA A 257 25.74 -3.49 -20.96
C ALA A 257 25.94 -4.49 -19.82
N GLN A 258 25.57 -4.13 -18.59
CA GLN A 258 25.61 -5.03 -17.44
C GLN A 258 24.68 -6.24 -17.60
N VAL A 259 23.44 -6.03 -18.06
CA VAL A 259 22.50 -7.12 -18.33
C VAL A 259 23.08 -8.08 -19.38
N LEU A 260 23.57 -7.56 -20.50
CA LEU A 260 24.15 -8.37 -21.58
C LEU A 260 25.40 -9.11 -21.12
N SER A 261 26.28 -8.47 -20.35
CA SER A 261 27.45 -9.13 -19.77
C SER A 261 27.05 -10.31 -18.87
N ASN A 262 26.04 -10.13 -18.01
CA ASN A 262 25.55 -11.20 -17.13
C ASN A 262 24.96 -12.38 -17.92
N LEU A 263 24.17 -12.09 -18.96
CA LEU A 263 23.58 -13.10 -19.83
C LEU A 263 24.64 -13.86 -20.64
N LEU A 264 25.63 -13.15 -21.19
CA LEU A 264 26.72 -13.75 -21.96
C LEU A 264 27.66 -14.58 -21.09
N ASP A 265 28.00 -14.09 -19.90
CA ASP A 265 28.75 -14.88 -18.92
C ASP A 265 28.01 -16.17 -18.56
N ASN A 266 26.68 -16.10 -18.43
CA ASN A 266 25.86 -17.27 -18.13
C ASN A 266 25.82 -18.25 -19.31
N ALA A 267 25.61 -17.74 -20.53
CA ALA A 267 25.63 -18.55 -21.74
C ALA A 267 27.00 -19.22 -21.93
N LEU A 268 28.10 -18.49 -21.74
CA LEU A 268 29.45 -19.05 -21.81
C LEU A 268 29.65 -20.14 -20.76
N ARG A 269 29.17 -19.98 -19.52
CA ARG A 269 29.29 -21.00 -18.47
C ARG A 269 28.61 -22.30 -18.87
N HIS A 270 27.40 -22.22 -19.43
CA HIS A 270 26.56 -23.39 -19.71
C HIS A 270 26.74 -24.00 -21.10
N THR A 271 27.42 -23.33 -22.03
CA THR A 271 27.74 -23.88 -23.36
C THR A 271 29.06 -24.67 -23.32
N PRO A 272 29.07 -25.95 -23.74
CA PRO A 272 30.30 -26.74 -23.85
C PRO A 272 31.21 -26.24 -24.98
N THR A 273 32.49 -26.60 -24.92
CA THR A 273 33.47 -26.30 -25.98
C THR A 273 33.01 -26.86 -27.33
N GLY A 274 33.14 -26.07 -28.39
CA GLY A 274 32.60 -26.36 -29.73
C GLY A 274 31.13 -25.99 -29.91
N GLY A 275 30.47 -25.45 -28.89
CA GLY A 275 29.11 -24.92 -28.98
C GLY A 275 29.04 -23.50 -29.55
N GLN A 276 27.81 -23.00 -29.68
CA GLN A 276 27.51 -21.69 -30.27
C GLN A 276 26.55 -20.90 -29.38
N VAL A 277 26.71 -19.58 -29.32
CA VAL A 277 25.79 -18.63 -28.70
C VAL A 277 25.48 -17.51 -29.69
N THR A 278 24.20 -17.20 -29.86
CA THR A 278 23.73 -16.16 -30.78
C THR A 278 22.93 -15.10 -30.03
N ILE A 279 23.25 -13.82 -30.25
CA ILE A 279 22.46 -12.68 -29.81
C ILE A 279 21.68 -12.16 -31.00
N SER A 280 20.35 -12.22 -30.97
CA SER A 280 19.49 -11.65 -32.00
C SER A 280 18.67 -10.47 -31.47
N CYS A 281 18.26 -9.58 -32.38
CA CYS A 281 17.33 -8.50 -32.05
C CYS A 281 16.14 -8.53 -33.01
N ASP A 282 14.94 -8.38 -32.48
CA ASP A 282 13.70 -8.33 -33.25
C ASP A 282 12.81 -7.18 -32.74
N VAL A 283 11.94 -6.67 -33.61
CA VAL A 283 10.99 -5.60 -33.27
C VAL A 283 9.60 -6.19 -33.32
N ASP A 284 9.01 -6.37 -32.14
CA ASP A 284 7.65 -6.88 -32.01
C ASP A 284 6.67 -5.78 -32.47
N ALA A 285 5.94 -6.04 -33.55
CA ALA A 285 4.95 -5.11 -34.09
C ALA A 285 3.67 -5.17 -33.21
N ARG A 286 3.63 -4.35 -32.16
CA ARG A 286 2.40 -4.06 -31.40
C ARG A 286 1.95 -2.62 -31.62
#